data_AF-A0A495JF57-F1
#
_entry.id   AF-A0A495JF57-F1
#
_cell.length_a   1.000
_cell.length_b   1.000
_cell.length_c   1.000
_cell.angle_alpha   90.00
_cell.angle_beta   90.00
_cell.angle_gamma   90.00
#
_symmetry.space_group_name_H-M   'P 1'
#
loop_
_entity.id
_entity.type
_entity.pdbx_description
1 polymer ?
#
loop_
_entity_poly.entity_id
_entity_poly.type
_entity_poly.pdbx_seq_one_letter_code
_entity_poly.pdbx_strand_id
1 'polypeptide(L)'
;MDADAAIRAELYRLRRRLPDLSGAVLGGVDGLLIAADLTDADPHHLAALAAATLGLGHRFAQSAGHGPLHESVVRSAGGCVITYPAGAYGLLTLVTYPDSDVERIHPEARASAHRLGTMVDSLRVAASVAAVPATDPDAPLDVRTPMAALPADLWAETGGLRPPGLR
;
A
#
# COMPACT_ATOMS: atom_id res chain seq x y z
N MET A 1 18.26 -4.36 -13.88
CA MET A 1 17.68 -5.62 -13.35
C MET A 1 16.19 -5.49 -13.45
N ASP A 2 15.50 -6.52 -13.93
CA ASP A 2 14.04 -6.57 -13.92
C ASP A 2 13.57 -6.58 -12.45
N ALA A 3 12.87 -5.52 -12.04
CA ALA A 3 12.46 -5.33 -10.66
C ALA A 3 11.47 -6.41 -10.20
N ASP A 4 10.66 -6.91 -11.14
CA ASP A 4 9.70 -7.96 -10.89
C ASP A 4 10.40 -9.31 -10.61
N ALA A 5 11.49 -9.58 -11.33
CA ALA A 5 12.37 -10.72 -11.04
C ALA A 5 13.07 -10.59 -9.68
N ALA A 6 13.51 -9.38 -9.29
CA ALA A 6 14.13 -9.15 -7.99
C ALA A 6 13.16 -9.36 -6.82
N ILE A 7 11.91 -8.90 -6.95
CA ILE A 7 10.84 -9.11 -5.98
C ILE A 7 10.55 -10.61 -5.82
N ARG A 8 10.34 -11.33 -6.92
CA ARG A 8 10.12 -12.78 -6.88
C ARG A 8 11.29 -13.53 -6.24
N ALA A 9 12.52 -13.15 -6.58
CA ALA A 9 13.71 -13.76 -6.00
C ALA A 9 13.77 -13.59 -4.47
N GLU A 10 13.36 -12.43 -3.96
CA GLU A 10 13.29 -12.18 -2.52
C GLU A 10 12.18 -12.99 -1.83
N LEU A 11 11.00 -13.12 -2.44
CA LEU A 11 9.93 -13.99 -1.92
C LEU A 11 10.39 -15.47 -1.85
N TYR A 12 11.04 -15.97 -2.89
CA TYR A 12 11.61 -17.33 -2.89
C TYR A 12 12.72 -17.48 -1.85
N ARG A 13 13.56 -16.45 -1.65
CA ARG A 13 14.59 -16.44 -0.61
C ARG A 13 13.96 -16.53 0.78
N LEU A 14 12.89 -15.78 1.03
CA LEU A 14 12.14 -15.81 2.29
C LEU A 14 11.54 -17.19 2.56
N ARG A 15 10.81 -17.76 1.60
CA ARG A 15 10.21 -19.10 1.69
C ARG A 15 11.23 -20.21 1.93
N ARG A 16 12.43 -20.11 1.35
CA ARG A 16 13.53 -21.06 1.64
C ARG A 16 14.11 -20.92 3.04
N ARG A 17 14.12 -19.72 3.62
CA ARG A 17 14.66 -19.48 4.97
C ARG A 17 13.67 -19.78 6.08
N LEU A 18 12.38 -19.75 5.77
CA LEU A 18 11.28 -19.99 6.70
C LEU A 18 10.40 -21.15 6.18
N PRO A 19 10.79 -22.41 6.45
CA PRO A 19 10.05 -23.58 5.99
C PRO A 19 8.63 -23.68 6.59
N ASP A 20 8.38 -22.99 7.70
CA ASP A 20 7.09 -22.91 8.40
C ASP A 20 6.03 -22.08 7.63
N LEU A 21 6.44 -21.37 6.58
CA LEU A 21 5.52 -20.65 5.70
C LEU A 21 4.91 -21.60 4.67
N SER A 22 3.60 -21.56 4.47
CA SER A 22 2.93 -22.20 3.31
C SER A 22 2.92 -21.29 2.08
N GLY A 23 2.96 -19.96 2.28
CA GLY A 23 3.05 -19.02 1.17
C GLY A 23 3.35 -17.58 1.59
N ALA A 24 3.63 -16.75 0.60
CA ALA A 24 3.89 -15.32 0.74
C ALA A 24 3.27 -14.54 -0.41
N VAL A 25 2.72 -13.37 -0.10
CA VAL A 25 2.12 -12.43 -1.05
C VAL A 25 2.66 -11.04 -0.77
N LEU A 26 3.12 -10.36 -1.82
CA LEU A 26 3.42 -8.93 -1.81
C LEU A 26 2.28 -8.21 -2.54
N GLY A 27 1.53 -7.40 -1.81
CA GLY A 27 0.46 -6.57 -2.33
C GLY A 27 0.73 -5.09 -2.11
N GLY A 28 -0.06 -4.23 -2.75
CA GLY A 28 -0.11 -2.81 -2.44
C GLY A 28 -1.02 -2.52 -1.24
N VAL A 29 -0.87 -1.34 -0.65
CA VAL A 29 -1.80 -0.80 0.35
C VAL A 29 -3.22 -0.57 -0.22
N ASP A 30 -3.36 -0.59 -1.54
CA ASP A 30 -4.62 -0.55 -2.29
C ASP A 30 -5.25 -1.94 -2.51
N GLY A 31 -4.58 -3.01 -2.08
CA GLY A 31 -5.03 -4.39 -2.25
C GLY A 31 -4.70 -5.01 -3.60
N LEU A 32 -3.93 -4.31 -4.46
CA LEU A 32 -3.49 -4.86 -5.74
C LEU A 32 -2.30 -5.81 -5.55
N LEU A 33 -2.34 -6.96 -6.20
CA LEU A 33 -1.25 -7.93 -6.17
C LEU A 33 -0.02 -7.39 -6.92
N ILE A 34 1.15 -7.47 -6.29
CA ILE A 34 2.44 -7.16 -6.92
C ILE A 34 3.14 -8.47 -7.31
N ALA A 35 3.31 -9.38 -6.36
CA ALA A 35 3.92 -10.70 -6.59
C ALA A 35 3.46 -11.72 -5.54
N ALA A 36 3.52 -13.00 -5.86
CA ALA A 36 3.18 -14.06 -4.92
C ALA A 36 4.05 -15.31 -5.10
N ASP A 37 4.28 -16.01 -3.99
CA ASP A 37 4.71 -17.39 -3.90
C ASP A 37 3.70 -18.11 -2.98
N LEU A 38 2.53 -18.42 -3.56
CA LEU A 38 1.37 -18.99 -2.87
C LEU A 38 0.70 -20.02 -3.78
N THR A 39 0.43 -21.23 -3.27
CA THR A 39 -0.16 -22.32 -4.06
C THR A 39 -1.61 -22.63 -3.70
N ASP A 40 -1.98 -22.46 -2.43
CA ASP A 40 -3.21 -23.06 -1.89
C ASP A 40 -4.40 -22.09 -1.82
N ALA A 41 -4.22 -20.84 -2.25
CA ALA A 41 -5.27 -19.82 -2.26
C ALA A 41 -5.05 -18.79 -3.38
N ASP A 42 -6.08 -18.01 -3.68
CA ASP A 42 -6.00 -16.91 -4.65
C ASP A 42 -5.15 -15.75 -4.08
N PRO A 43 -3.99 -15.43 -4.69
CA PRO A 43 -3.13 -14.35 -4.22
C PRO A 43 -3.75 -12.96 -4.40
N HIS A 44 -4.63 -12.75 -5.39
CA HIS A 44 -5.31 -11.47 -5.57
C HIS A 44 -6.29 -11.21 -4.42
N HIS A 45 -7.09 -12.22 -4.08
CA HIS A 45 -8.01 -12.12 -2.95
C HIS A 45 -7.27 -11.93 -1.63
N LEU A 46 -6.16 -12.65 -1.41
CA LEU A 46 -5.38 -12.51 -0.18
C LEU A 46 -4.72 -11.13 -0.05
N ALA A 47 -4.23 -10.55 -1.15
CA ALA A 47 -3.68 -9.19 -1.15
C ALA A 47 -4.75 -8.15 -0.76
N ALA A 48 -5.96 -8.26 -1.33
CA ALA A 48 -7.07 -7.37 -1.02
C ALA A 48 -7.51 -7.48 0.45
N LEU A 49 -7.65 -8.71 0.96
CA LEU A 49 -7.98 -8.94 2.37
C LEU A 49 -6.89 -8.41 3.31
N ALA A 50 -5.61 -8.63 2.99
CA ALA A 50 -4.50 -8.14 3.78
C ALA A 50 -4.50 -6.60 3.89
N ALA A 51 -4.70 -5.90 2.76
CA ALA A 51 -4.82 -4.45 2.74
C ALA A 51 -6.00 -3.96 3.59
N ALA A 52 -7.16 -4.60 3.46
CA ALA A 52 -8.33 -4.27 4.26
C ALA A 52 -8.10 -4.50 5.76
N THR A 53 -7.57 -5.66 6.15
CA THR A 53 -7.31 -6.00 7.55
C THR A 53 -6.28 -5.06 8.18
N LEU A 54 -5.19 -4.76 7.49
CA LEU A 54 -4.19 -3.84 8.01
C LEU A 54 -4.73 -2.40 8.11
N GLY A 55 -5.52 -1.96 7.12
CA GLY A 55 -6.21 -0.67 7.16
C GLY A 55 -7.18 -0.55 8.33
N LEU A 56 -7.99 -1.58 8.58
CA LEU A 56 -8.88 -1.64 9.76
C LEU A 56 -8.09 -1.65 11.07
N GLY A 57 -7.02 -2.43 11.16
CA GLY A 57 -6.15 -2.46 12.34
C GLY A 57 -5.50 -1.10 12.60
N HIS A 58 -5.08 -0.39 11.55
CA HIS A 58 -4.53 0.95 11.67
C HIS A 58 -5.58 1.93 12.20
N ARG A 59 -6.80 1.89 11.66
CA ARG A 59 -7.92 2.69 12.16
C ARG A 59 -8.24 2.36 13.62
N PHE A 60 -8.26 1.09 13.97
CA PHE A 60 -8.52 0.64 15.33
C PHE A 60 -7.46 1.15 16.31
N ALA A 61 -6.17 0.99 15.99
CA ALA A 61 -5.07 1.49 16.81
C ALA A 61 -5.12 3.02 16.99
N GLN A 62 -5.43 3.77 15.92
CA GLN A 62 -5.65 5.21 16.00
C GLN A 62 -6.81 5.57 16.93
N SER A 63 -7.97 4.94 16.75
CA SER A 63 -9.16 5.19 17.58
C SER A 63 -8.93 4.85 19.06
N ALA A 64 -8.09 3.86 19.34
CA ALA A 64 -7.72 3.47 20.69
C ALA A 64 -6.51 4.26 21.24
N GLY A 65 -5.93 5.20 20.48
CA GLY A 65 -4.81 6.05 20.94
C GLY A 65 -3.46 5.33 21.05
N HIS A 66 -3.26 4.21 20.36
CA HIS A 66 -2.06 3.38 20.44
C HIS A 66 -1.00 3.66 19.35
N GLY A 67 -1.20 4.70 18.53
CA GLY A 67 -0.23 5.13 17.52
C GLY A 67 -0.24 4.24 16.25
N PRO A 68 0.87 4.19 15.49
CA PRO A 68 0.94 3.48 14.22
C PRO A 68 0.92 1.96 14.42
N LEU A 69 0.12 1.27 13.60
CA LEU A 69 0.12 -0.19 13.56
C LEU A 69 1.43 -0.71 12.94
N HIS A 70 2.09 -1.64 13.62
CA HIS A 70 3.32 -2.27 13.14
C HIS A 70 3.08 -3.48 12.24
N GLU A 71 2.07 -4.30 12.54
CA GLU A 71 1.73 -5.53 11.82
C GLU A 71 0.33 -5.99 12.21
N SER A 72 -0.23 -6.91 11.43
CA SER A 72 -1.44 -7.65 11.78
C SER A 72 -1.16 -9.14 11.82
N VAL A 73 -1.67 -9.83 12.84
CA VAL A 73 -1.57 -11.29 12.99
C VAL A 73 -2.98 -11.86 13.18
N VAL A 74 -3.41 -12.69 12.25
CA VAL A 74 -4.68 -13.43 12.33
C VAL A 74 -4.35 -14.88 12.64
N ARG A 75 -4.71 -15.34 13.84
CA ARG A 75 -4.53 -16.74 14.27
C ARG A 75 -5.80 -17.54 14.01
N SER A 76 -5.64 -18.72 13.42
CA SER A 76 -6.74 -19.63 13.08
C SER A 76 -6.32 -21.07 13.36
N ALA A 77 -7.26 -22.02 13.29
CA ALA A 77 -6.94 -23.45 13.46
C ALA A 77 -5.97 -23.97 12.39
N GLY A 78 -5.90 -23.34 11.22
CA GLY A 78 -5.03 -23.72 10.11
C GLY A 78 -3.63 -23.10 10.16
N GLY A 79 -3.30 -22.35 11.21
CA GLY A 79 -2.07 -21.56 11.29
C GLY A 79 -2.36 -20.06 11.36
N CYS A 80 -1.39 -19.26 10.93
CA CYS A 80 -1.44 -17.81 11.05
C CYS A 80 -1.32 -17.12 9.69
N VAL A 81 -2.01 -15.99 9.54
CA VAL A 81 -1.76 -15.02 8.47
C VAL A 81 -1.16 -13.77 9.09
N ILE A 82 0.03 -13.40 8.65
CA ILE A 82 0.77 -12.26 9.21
C ILE A 82 1.01 -11.24 8.10
N THR A 83 0.62 -9.99 8.33
CA THR A 83 0.79 -8.90 7.36
C THR A 83 1.67 -7.80 7.94
N TYR A 84 2.73 -7.45 7.22
CA TYR A 84 3.68 -6.40 7.55
C TYR A 84 3.62 -5.29 6.49
N PRO A 85 3.66 -4.01 6.90
CA PRO A 85 4.00 -2.93 5.98
C PRO A 85 5.37 -3.18 5.32
N ALA A 86 5.45 -2.98 4.01
CA ALA A 86 6.65 -3.09 3.20
C ALA A 86 6.84 -1.78 2.42
N GLY A 87 7.50 -0.81 3.07
CA GLY A 87 7.67 0.54 2.52
C GLY A 87 6.41 1.39 2.68
N ALA A 88 6.30 2.45 1.88
CA ALA A 88 5.15 3.34 1.87
C ALA A 88 3.95 2.78 1.11
N TYR A 89 4.19 1.91 0.11
CA TYR A 89 3.15 1.47 -0.81
C TYR A 89 2.90 -0.04 -0.83
N GLY A 90 3.76 -0.85 -0.21
CA GLY A 90 3.67 -2.31 -0.24
C GLY A 90 3.27 -2.92 1.10
N LEU A 91 2.75 -4.15 1.05
CA LEU A 91 2.39 -5.01 2.18
C LEU A 91 2.91 -6.43 1.91
N LEU A 92 3.69 -6.98 2.85
CA LEU A 92 4.10 -8.39 2.82
C LEU A 92 3.17 -9.21 3.71
N THR A 93 2.44 -10.15 3.10
CA THR A 93 1.56 -11.09 3.79
C THR A 93 2.14 -12.49 3.73
N LEU A 94 2.25 -13.14 4.88
CA LEU A 94 2.76 -14.50 5.05
C LEU A 94 1.64 -15.40 5.55
N VAL A 95 1.57 -16.61 5.01
CA VAL A 95 0.69 -17.68 5.48
C VAL A 95 1.56 -18.78 6.06
N THR A 96 1.24 -19.23 7.26
CA THR A 96 2.00 -20.27 7.96
C THR A 96 1.24 -21.59 7.98
N TYR A 97 1.97 -22.69 8.15
CA TYR A 97 1.36 -23.97 8.51
C TYR A 97 0.80 -23.92 9.96
N PRO A 98 -0.02 -24.92 10.35
CA PRO A 98 -0.38 -25.13 11.75
C PRO A 98 0.86 -25.28 12.64
N ASP A 99 0.75 -24.91 13.92
CA ASP A 99 1.80 -25.06 14.94
C ASP A 99 3.14 -24.36 14.63
N SER A 100 3.16 -23.42 13.68
CA SER A 100 4.34 -22.64 13.34
C SER A 100 4.76 -21.70 14.47
N ASP A 101 6.07 -21.60 14.72
CA ASP A 101 6.65 -20.66 15.68
C ASP A 101 6.71 -19.25 15.06
N VAL A 102 5.64 -18.49 15.29
CA VAL A 102 5.45 -17.14 14.74
C VAL A 102 6.55 -16.19 15.24
N GLU A 103 6.98 -16.36 16.49
CA GLU A 103 8.03 -15.60 17.14
C GLU A 103 9.37 -15.73 16.38
N ARG A 104 9.68 -16.94 15.88
CA ARG A 104 10.87 -17.18 15.02
C ARG A 104 10.74 -16.62 13.60
N ILE A 105 9.52 -16.47 13.09
CA ILE A 105 9.25 -15.93 11.75
C ILE A 105 9.51 -14.42 11.70
N HIS A 106 9.11 -13.67 12.74
CA HIS A 106 9.12 -12.19 12.72
C HIS A 106 10.46 -11.55 12.30
N PRO A 107 11.64 -11.95 12.82
CA PRO A 107 12.88 -11.26 12.49
C PRO A 107 13.22 -11.31 10.99
N GLU A 108 13.12 -12.49 10.37
CA GLU A 108 13.43 -12.64 8.94
C GLU A 108 12.31 -12.07 8.05
N ALA A 109 11.05 -12.19 8.49
CA ALA A 109 9.90 -11.60 7.80
C ALA A 109 10.01 -10.07 7.73
N ARG A 110 10.29 -9.40 8.86
CA ARG A 110 10.44 -7.93 8.92
C ARG A 110 11.64 -7.46 8.09
N ALA A 111 12.76 -8.19 8.13
CA ALA A 111 13.92 -7.87 7.30
C ALA A 111 13.58 -7.97 5.80
N SER A 112 12.77 -8.94 5.41
CA SER A 112 12.35 -9.14 4.02
C SER A 112 11.30 -8.11 3.58
N ALA A 113 10.35 -7.76 4.45
CA ALA A 113 9.40 -6.68 4.23
C ALA A 113 10.12 -5.35 3.98
N HIS A 114 11.19 -5.06 4.73
CA HIS A 114 12.01 -3.87 4.50
C HIS A 114 12.70 -3.89 3.13
N ARG A 115 13.33 -5.01 2.75
CA ARG A 115 13.97 -5.15 1.42
C ARG A 115 12.98 -4.99 0.27
N LEU A 116 11.83 -5.66 0.37
CA LEU A 116 10.75 -5.57 -0.62
C LEU A 116 10.18 -4.15 -0.69
N GLY A 117 10.00 -3.50 0.46
CA GLY A 117 9.53 -2.12 0.55
C GLY A 117 10.43 -1.15 -0.21
N THR A 118 11.75 -1.26 -0.06
CA THR A 118 12.70 -0.45 -0.83
C THR A 118 12.54 -0.63 -2.33
N MET A 119 12.27 -1.86 -2.80
CA MET A 119 12.04 -2.15 -4.22
C MET A 119 10.71 -1.55 -4.71
N VAL A 120 9.62 -1.74 -3.97
CA VAL A 120 8.28 -1.24 -4.31
C VAL A 120 8.24 0.29 -4.31
N ASP A 121 8.82 0.93 -3.28
CA ASP A 121 8.84 2.39 -3.19
C ASP A 121 9.63 3.01 -4.34
N SER A 122 10.78 2.41 -4.72
CA SER A 122 11.55 2.86 -5.88
C SER A 122 10.75 2.80 -7.17
N LEU A 123 9.95 1.75 -7.36
CA LEU A 123 9.08 1.60 -8.54
C LEU A 123 7.97 2.65 -8.56
N ARG A 124 7.38 2.95 -7.39
CA ARG A 124 6.31 3.96 -7.28
C ARG A 124 6.82 5.37 -7.52
N VAL A 125 8.01 5.72 -7.01
CA VAL A 125 8.65 7.01 -7.28
C VAL A 125 9.00 7.14 -8.77
N ALA A 126 9.53 6.10 -9.41
CA ALA A 126 9.80 6.14 -10.84
C ALA A 126 8.53 6.36 -11.67
N ALA A 127 7.44 5.67 -11.31
CA ALA A 127 6.15 5.82 -11.97
C ALA A 127 5.55 7.22 -11.79
N SER A 128 5.67 7.84 -10.61
CA SER A 128 5.17 9.19 -10.38
C SER A 128 5.98 10.25 -11.13
N VAL A 129 7.32 10.11 -11.22
CA VAL A 129 8.18 11.02 -12.00
C VAL A 129 7.88 10.93 -13.49
N ALA A 130 7.67 9.73 -14.04
CA ALA A 130 7.28 9.55 -15.44
C ALA A 130 5.88 10.10 -15.75
N ALA A 131 4.99 10.15 -14.76
CA ALA A 131 3.65 10.70 -14.89
C ALA A 131 3.60 12.24 -14.81
N VAL A 132 4.67 12.90 -14.35
CA VAL A 132 4.81 14.35 -14.51
C VAL A 132 5.15 14.59 -15.99
N PRO A 133 4.24 15.19 -16.79
CA PRO A 133 4.60 15.55 -18.15
C PRO A 133 5.82 16.47 -18.07
N ALA A 134 6.84 16.21 -18.89
CA ALA A 134 7.97 17.10 -19.00
C ALA A 134 7.44 18.47 -19.47
N THR A 135 7.28 19.39 -18.53
CA THR A 135 6.99 20.79 -18.85
C THR A 135 8.26 21.33 -19.47
N ASP A 136 8.22 21.57 -20.78
CA ASP A 136 9.28 22.31 -21.45
C ASP A 136 9.37 23.70 -20.79
N PRO A 137 10.50 24.03 -20.12
CA PRO A 137 10.64 25.32 -19.43
C PRO A 137 10.65 26.50 -20.42
N ASP A 138 10.94 26.24 -21.69
CA ASP A 138 10.94 27.21 -22.79
C ASP A 138 9.66 27.12 -23.64
N ALA A 139 8.73 26.19 -23.33
CA ALA A 139 7.44 26.19 -23.98
C ALA A 139 6.72 27.50 -23.63
N PRO A 140 6.14 28.19 -24.62
CA PRO A 140 5.37 29.40 -24.35
C PRO A 140 4.31 29.04 -23.31
N LEU A 141 4.33 29.74 -22.18
CA LEU A 141 3.32 29.63 -21.14
C LEU A 141 1.97 29.81 -21.84
N ASP A 142 1.25 28.71 -22.04
CA ASP A 142 -0.03 28.75 -22.72
C ASP A 142 -0.89 29.75 -21.97
N VAL A 143 -1.45 30.70 -22.71
CA VAL A 143 -2.09 31.91 -22.16
C VAL A 143 -2.99 31.48 -21.02
N ARG A 144 -2.69 31.91 -19.79
CA ARG A 144 -3.58 31.68 -18.64
C ARG A 144 -4.97 32.07 -19.10
N THR A 145 -5.89 31.10 -19.16
CA THR A 145 -7.28 31.36 -19.52
C THR A 145 -7.72 32.56 -18.68
N PRO A 146 -7.97 33.73 -19.30
CA PRO A 146 -8.33 34.90 -18.55
C PRO A 146 -9.59 34.55 -17.77
N MET A 147 -9.67 34.97 -16.51
CA MET A 147 -10.78 34.64 -15.60
C MET A 147 -12.16 35.02 -16.20
N ALA A 148 -12.16 35.94 -17.17
CA ALA A 148 -13.33 36.36 -17.96
C ALA A 148 -13.86 35.32 -18.97
N ALA A 149 -13.10 34.25 -19.26
CA ALA A 149 -13.52 33.15 -20.14
C ALA A 149 -14.13 31.97 -19.36
N LEU A 150 -14.20 32.04 -18.02
CA LEU A 150 -14.95 31.09 -17.22
C LEU A 150 -16.45 31.38 -17.37
N PRO A 151 -17.28 30.35 -17.64
CA PRO A 151 -18.74 30.48 -17.61
C PRO A 151 -19.21 31.16 -16.31
N ALA A 152 -19.98 32.24 -16.41
CA ALA A 152 -20.40 33.04 -15.24
C ALA A 152 -21.32 32.26 -14.28
N ASP A 153 -21.92 31.17 -14.77
CA ASP A 153 -22.79 30.25 -14.04
C ASP A 153 -22.03 29.29 -13.12
N LEU A 154 -20.70 29.18 -13.22
CA LEU A 154 -19.88 28.39 -12.29
C LEU A 154 -19.95 28.88 -10.83
N TRP A 155 -20.39 30.12 -10.60
CA TRP A 155 -20.53 30.72 -9.27
C TRP A 155 -21.99 30.93 -8.86
N ALA A 156 -22.96 30.47 -9.66
CA ALA A 156 -24.38 30.80 -9.45
C ALA A 156 -25.08 29.98 -8.35
N GLU A 157 -24.41 29.03 -7.70
CA GLU A 157 -24.99 28.29 -6.56
C GLU A 157 -24.07 28.29 -5.35
N THR A 158 -24.12 29.37 -4.57
CA THR A 158 -24.01 29.24 -3.11
C THR A 158 -24.99 30.23 -2.49
N GLY A 159 -26.11 29.69 -2.02
CA GLY A 159 -27.18 30.45 -1.40
C GLY A 159 -26.70 31.33 -0.24
N GLY A 160 -27.19 32.57 -0.26
CA GLY A 160 -27.69 33.26 0.92
C GLY A 160 -26.73 33.51 2.08
N LEU A 161 -25.87 34.52 1.95
CA LEU A 161 -25.44 35.33 3.10
C LEU A 161 -26.00 36.74 2.93
N ARG A 162 -27.12 36.99 3.61
CA ARG A 162 -27.72 38.32 3.76
C ARG A 162 -26.86 39.11 4.76
N PRO A 163 -26.33 40.30 4.43
CA PRO A 163 -25.55 41.07 5.39
C PRO A 163 -26.44 41.57 6.55
N PRO A 164 -25.91 41.66 7.78
CA PRO A 164 -26.67 42.15 8.93
C PRO A 164 -26.97 43.64 8.78
N GLY A 165 -28.22 44.02 9.01
CA GLY A 165 -28.71 45.38 8.86
C GLY A 165 -28.08 46.36 9.85
N LEU A 166 -27.73 47.54 9.34
CA LEU A 166 -27.49 48.74 10.12
C LEU A 166 -28.82 49.45 10.39
N ARG A 167 -29.25 49.48 11.65
CA ARG A 167 -29.94 50.59 12.30
C ARG A 167 -29.57 50.63 13.77
#